data_AF-A0A8T7DFJ8-F1
#
_entry.id   AF-A0A8T7DFJ8-F1
#
_cell.length_a   1.000
_cell.length_b   1.000
_cell.length_c   1.000
_cell.angle_alpha   90.00
_cell.angle_beta   90.00
_cell.angle_gamma   90.00
#
_symmetry.space_group_name_H-M   'P 1'
#
loop_
_entity.id
_entity.type
_entity.pdbx_description
1 polymer ?
#
loop_
_entity_poly.entity_id
_entity_poly.type
_entity_poly.pdbx_seq_one_letter_code
_entity_poly.pdbx_strand_id
1 'polypeptide(L)'
;MDEKIESDYKLHECLNLPKVGVQEIYDAQLNQPKKTWRLDIFREANEEDLEENHYLETVGEFIWSTSIEVDFCPYCGKHLYEDIPLKVEEIGQYVHCNYSGSCAKFSSSLSISPGIALE
;
A
#
# COMPACT_ATOMS: atom_id res chain seq x y z
N MET A 1 2.59 -29.26 11.74
CA MET A 1 1.19 -28.88 11.95
C MET A 1 1.08 -27.50 11.33
N ASP A 2 0.74 -27.45 10.05
CA ASP A 2 0.65 -26.20 9.29
C ASP A 2 -0.61 -25.46 9.74
N GLU A 3 -0.43 -24.45 10.59
CA GLU A 3 -1.49 -23.50 10.91
C GLU A 3 -1.87 -22.76 9.62
N LYS A 4 -3.00 -23.14 9.03
CA LYS A 4 -3.65 -22.34 8.00
C LYS A 4 -4.06 -21.01 8.63
N ILE A 5 -3.24 -19.98 8.45
CA ILE A 5 -3.61 -18.61 8.75
C ILE A 5 -4.69 -18.23 7.73
N GLU A 6 -5.93 -18.23 8.17
CA GLU A 6 -7.07 -17.74 7.39
C GLU A 6 -6.87 -16.22 7.22
N SER A 7 -6.39 -15.79 6.05
CA SER A 7 -6.15 -14.38 5.79
C SER A 7 -7.48 -13.66 5.55
N ASP A 8 -8.04 -13.10 6.61
CA ASP A 8 -9.19 -12.20 6.55
C ASP A 8 -8.76 -10.83 5.98
N TYR A 9 -8.43 -10.76 4.69
CA TYR A 9 -8.18 -9.50 3.99
C TYR A 9 -9.46 -8.99 3.33
N LYS A 10 -9.55 -7.67 3.09
CA LYS A 10 -10.67 -7.08 2.33
C LYS A 10 -10.12 -6.24 1.18
N LEU A 11 -10.77 -6.30 0.02
CA LEU A 11 -10.44 -5.44 -1.11
C LEU A 11 -11.49 -4.34 -1.23
N HIS A 12 -11.05 -3.13 -1.57
CA HIS A 12 -11.96 -2.05 -1.89
C HIS A 12 -12.40 -2.17 -3.35
N GLU A 13 -13.69 -2.48 -3.56
CA GLU A 13 -14.28 -2.49 -4.90
C GLU A 13 -14.56 -1.05 -5.36
N CYS A 14 -13.74 -0.56 -6.30
CA CYS A 14 -13.83 0.80 -6.83
C CYS A 14 -13.76 0.80 -8.36
N LEU A 15 -14.79 1.37 -9.01
CA LEU A 15 -14.83 1.49 -10.48
C LEU A 15 -13.82 2.50 -11.04
N ASN A 16 -13.37 3.45 -10.20
CA ASN A 16 -12.43 4.50 -10.60
C ASN A 16 -10.96 4.09 -10.38
N LEU A 17 -10.72 2.94 -9.75
CA LEU A 17 -9.38 2.46 -9.46
C LEU A 17 -8.75 1.88 -10.74
N PRO A 18 -7.50 2.24 -11.07
CA PRO A 18 -6.81 1.65 -12.21
C PRO A 18 -6.74 0.12 -12.07
N LYS A 19 -7.05 -0.60 -13.17
CA LYS A 19 -7.09 -2.06 -13.15
C LYS A 19 -5.72 -2.74 -13.07
N VAL A 20 -4.65 -1.98 -13.30
CA VAL A 20 -3.27 -2.47 -13.38
C VAL A 20 -2.38 -1.56 -12.54
N GLY A 21 -1.50 -2.17 -11.75
CA GLY A 21 -0.48 -1.47 -10.96
C GLY A 21 -0.99 -0.70 -9.74
N VAL A 22 -2.27 -0.85 -9.38
CA VAL A 22 -2.88 -0.22 -8.21
C VAL A 22 -3.87 -1.19 -7.56
N GLN A 23 -3.90 -1.25 -6.23
CA GLN A 23 -4.96 -1.90 -5.45
C GLN A 23 -5.16 -1.22 -4.10
N GLU A 24 -6.36 -1.36 -3.54
CA GLU A 24 -6.66 -0.95 -2.17
C GLU A 24 -7.11 -2.17 -1.36
N ILE A 25 -6.37 -2.44 -0.28
CA ILE A 25 -6.51 -3.66 0.52
C ILE A 25 -6.49 -3.33 2.01
N TYR A 26 -7.33 -4.01 2.77
CA TYR A 26 -7.29 -4.08 4.22
C TYR A 26 -6.57 -5.37 4.63
N ASP A 27 -5.32 -5.26 5.05
CA ASP A 27 -4.53 -6.40 5.51
C ASP A 27 -3.37 -5.95 6.42
N ALA A 28 -2.69 -6.91 7.03
CA ALA A 28 -1.47 -6.68 7.78
C ALA A 28 -0.30 -6.41 6.81
N GLN A 29 0.49 -5.37 7.09
CA GLN A 29 1.74 -5.11 6.39
C GLN A 29 2.86 -6.01 6.94
N LEU A 30 3.87 -6.35 6.14
CA LEU A 30 5.06 -7.05 6.60
C LEU A 30 5.70 -6.34 7.80
N ASN A 31 5.78 -7.05 8.94
CA ASN A 31 6.28 -6.56 10.25
C ASN A 31 5.32 -5.65 11.02
N GLN A 32 4.03 -5.66 10.67
CA GLN A 32 3.00 -4.95 11.42
C GLN A 32 1.80 -5.87 11.63
N PRO A 33 1.55 -6.31 12.87
CA PRO A 33 0.45 -7.23 13.14
C PRO A 33 -0.92 -6.55 13.02
N LYS A 34 -0.97 -5.22 13.01
CA LYS A 34 -2.22 -4.47 12.83
C LYS A 34 -2.60 -4.45 11.35
N LYS A 35 -3.86 -4.75 11.06
CA LYS A 35 -4.44 -4.56 9.73
C LYS A 35 -4.84 -3.10 9.54
N THR A 36 -4.48 -2.54 8.40
CA THR A 36 -4.86 -1.20 7.99
C THR A 36 -5.31 -1.23 6.54
N TRP A 37 -6.10 -0.23 6.15
CA TRP A 37 -6.37 0.01 4.74
C TRP A 37 -5.14 0.64 4.12
N ARG A 38 -4.73 0.13 2.97
CA ARG A 38 -3.54 0.55 2.28
C ARG A 38 -3.77 0.57 0.79
N LEU A 39 -3.26 1.62 0.17
CA LEU A 39 -3.11 1.78 -1.26
C LEU A 39 -1.75 1.20 -1.64
N ASP A 40 -1.76 0.10 -2.40
CA ASP A 40 -0.56 -0.43 -3.03
C ASP A 40 -0.50 0.04 -4.48
N ILE A 41 0.61 0.67 -4.84
CA ILE A 41 0.97 1.04 -6.20
C ILE A 41 2.20 0.23 -6.57
N PHE A 42 2.17 -0.45 -7.70
CA PHE A 42 3.24 -1.37 -8.08
C PHE A 42 3.44 -1.42 -9.58
N ARG A 43 4.61 -1.92 -9.98
CA ARG A 43 4.90 -2.28 -11.36
C ARG A 43 5.38 -3.71 -11.40
N GLU A 44 4.74 -4.50 -12.25
CA GLU A 44 5.15 -5.86 -12.58
C GLU A 44 6.00 -5.86 -13.86
N ALA A 45 6.94 -6.80 -13.92
CA ALA A 45 7.78 -7.03 -15.08
C ALA A 45 6.96 -7.58 -16.25
N ASN A 46 7.16 -7.01 -17.43
CA ASN A 46 6.65 -7.54 -18.69
C ASN A 46 7.78 -8.24 -19.49
N GLU A 47 7.47 -8.77 -20.68
CA GLU A 47 8.46 -9.45 -21.52
C GLU A 47 9.65 -8.55 -21.91
N GLU A 48 9.40 -7.28 -22.22
CA GLU A 48 10.43 -6.30 -22.57
C GLU A 48 11.38 -6.04 -21.39
N ASP A 49 10.85 -5.95 -20.17
CA ASP A 49 11.63 -5.78 -18.95
C ASP A 49 12.60 -6.96 -18.71
N LEU A 50 12.20 -8.18 -19.07
CA LEU A 50 13.05 -9.38 -18.94
C LEU A 50 14.21 -9.38 -19.96
N GLU A 51 13.98 -8.83 -21.16
CA GLU A 51 15.02 -8.71 -22.18
C GLU A 51 16.10 -7.70 -21.78
N GLU A 52 15.70 -6.61 -21.11
CA GLU A 52 16.61 -5.52 -20.71
C GLU A 52 17.26 -5.72 -19.33
N ASN A 53 16.67 -6.55 -18.44
CA ASN A 53 17.11 -6.69 -17.06
C ASN A 53 17.33 -8.16 -16.64
N HIS A 54 18.61 -8.56 -16.57
CA HIS A 54 19.02 -9.91 -16.18
C HIS A 54 18.74 -10.30 -14.71
N TYR A 55 18.22 -9.40 -13.88
CA TYR A 55 17.78 -9.72 -12.52
C TYR A 55 16.32 -10.16 -12.44
N LEU A 56 15.55 -9.98 -13.50
CA LEU A 56 14.15 -10.41 -13.59
C LEU A 56 14.11 -11.78 -14.27
N GLU A 57 13.43 -12.74 -13.64
CA GLU A 57 13.37 -14.12 -14.14
C GLU A 57 12.03 -14.42 -14.80
N THR A 58 10.94 -13.79 -14.33
CA THR A 58 9.58 -14.09 -14.80
C THR A 58 8.70 -12.85 -14.97
N VAL A 59 7.83 -12.89 -15.99
CA VAL A 59 6.75 -11.90 -16.18
C VAL A 59 5.80 -11.96 -14.99
N GLY A 60 5.44 -10.79 -14.45
CA GLY A 60 4.63 -10.67 -13.24
C GLY A 60 5.44 -10.47 -11.96
N GLU A 61 6.78 -10.57 -12.01
CA GLU A 61 7.61 -10.18 -10.87
C GLU A 61 7.46 -8.69 -10.55
N PHE A 62 7.32 -8.34 -9.28
CA PHE A 62 7.33 -6.93 -8.89
C PHE A 62 8.71 -6.34 -9.14
N ILE A 63 8.78 -5.30 -9.96
CA ILE A 63 9.98 -4.46 -10.11
C ILE A 63 10.09 -3.55 -8.88
N TRP A 64 8.99 -2.91 -8.52
CA TRP A 64 8.86 -2.11 -7.32
C TRP A 64 7.41 -2.10 -6.84
N SER A 65 7.22 -1.82 -5.56
CA SER A 65 5.92 -1.57 -4.95
C SER A 65 5.99 -0.46 -3.91
N THR A 66 4.90 0.25 -3.73
CA THR A 66 4.70 1.28 -2.71
C THR A 66 3.38 1.03 -2.02
N SER A 67 3.42 0.76 -0.72
CA SER A 67 2.23 0.66 0.13
C SER A 67 2.11 1.92 0.96
N ILE A 68 0.93 2.50 1.00
CA ILE A 68 0.62 3.71 1.76
C ILE A 68 -0.64 3.44 2.56
N GLU A 69 -0.61 3.65 3.88
CA GLU A 69 -1.83 3.58 4.69
C GLU A 69 -2.76 4.74 4.36
N VAL A 70 -4.05 4.42 4.17
CA VAL A 70 -5.08 5.39 3.76
C VAL A 70 -6.38 5.16 4.53
N ASP A 71 -7.09 6.24 4.81
CA ASP A 71 -8.44 6.27 5.41
C ASP A 71 -9.54 6.45 4.36
N PHE A 72 -9.22 7.08 3.24
CA PHE A 72 -10.10 7.28 2.09
C PHE A 72 -9.51 6.65 0.82
N CYS A 73 -10.38 6.13 -0.05
CA CYS A 73 -10.02 5.81 -1.43
C CYS A 73 -9.75 7.12 -2.20
N PRO A 74 -8.54 7.38 -2.74
CA PRO A 74 -8.25 8.59 -3.50
C PRO A 74 -8.95 8.64 -4.87
N TYR A 75 -9.55 7.53 -5.32
CA TYR A 75 -10.22 7.44 -6.63
C TYR A 75 -11.74 7.67 -6.56
N CYS A 76 -12.41 7.24 -5.49
CA CYS A 76 -13.86 7.44 -5.32
C CYS A 76 -14.23 8.36 -4.15
N GLY A 77 -13.27 8.68 -3.26
CA GLY A 77 -13.48 9.50 -2.07
C GLY A 77 -14.24 8.79 -0.95
N LYS A 78 -14.52 7.49 -1.07
CA LYS A 78 -15.20 6.73 -0.02
C LYS A 78 -14.27 6.57 1.20
N HIS A 79 -14.81 6.80 2.39
CA HIS A 79 -14.14 6.47 3.65
C HIS A 79 -14.14 4.95 3.84
N LEU A 80 -12.96 4.36 4.02
CA LEU A 80 -12.76 2.92 4.00
C LEU A 80 -13.09 2.24 5.34
N TYR A 81 -13.15 3.02 6.42
CA TYR A 81 -13.32 2.50 7.78
C TYR A 81 -14.76 2.49 8.30
N GLU A 82 -15.77 2.69 7.43
CA GLU A 82 -17.22 2.52 7.70
C GLU A 82 -17.59 2.55 9.20
N ASP A 83 -17.45 3.72 9.83
CA ASP A 83 -17.83 4.05 11.22
C ASP A 83 -16.85 3.72 12.36
N ILE A 84 -15.62 3.27 12.08
CA ILE A 84 -14.57 3.17 13.11
C ILE A 84 -13.81 4.50 13.19
N PRO A 85 -13.88 5.23 14.31
CA PRO A 85 -13.06 6.43 14.50
C PRO A 85 -11.60 6.01 14.65
N LEU A 86 -10.77 6.34 13.66
CA LEU A 86 -9.33 6.16 13.75
C LEU A 86 -8.69 7.35 14.45
N LYS A 87 -7.68 7.04 15.26
CA LYS A 87 -6.77 8.08 15.74
C LYS A 87 -5.79 8.38 14.61
N VAL A 88 -5.58 9.65 14.31
CA VAL A 88 -4.63 10.10 13.26
C VAL A 88 -3.22 9.54 13.48
N GLU A 89 -2.84 9.31 14.73
CA GLU A 89 -1.55 8.71 15.12
C GLU A 89 -1.39 7.23 14.68
N GLU A 90 -2.46 6.61 14.19
CA GLU A 90 -2.51 5.20 13.80
C GLU A 90 -2.49 4.97 12.28
N ILE A 91 -2.38 6.04 11.48
CA ILE A 91 -2.32 6.01 10.02
C ILE A 91 -1.16 6.90 9.58
N GLY A 92 -0.39 6.46 8.59
CA GLY A 92 0.61 7.31 7.93
C GLY A 92 1.93 6.61 7.66
N GLN A 93 1.93 5.29 7.74
CA GLN A 93 3.09 4.51 7.36
C GLN A 93 3.13 4.33 5.84
N TYR A 94 4.36 4.39 5.30
CA TYR A 94 4.60 4.04 3.92
C TYR A 94 5.81 3.11 3.79
N VAL A 95 5.70 2.18 2.87
CA VAL A 95 6.74 1.21 2.55
C VAL A 95 6.96 1.23 1.06
N HIS A 96 8.22 1.43 0.64
CA HIS A 96 8.61 1.33 -0.76
C HIS A 96 9.62 0.18 -0.92
N CYS A 97 9.30 -0.77 -1.77
CA CYS A 97 10.15 -1.90 -2.09
C CYS A 97 10.67 -1.74 -3.51
N ASN A 98 11.99 -1.75 -3.69
CA ASN A 98 12.61 -1.90 -5.00
C ASN A 98 13.29 -3.28 -5.04
N TYR A 99 12.72 -4.19 -5.82
CA TYR A 99 13.13 -5.59 -5.87
C TYR A 99 14.43 -5.81 -6.65
N SER A 100 15.04 -4.73 -7.18
CA SER A 100 16.42 -4.72 -7.69
C SER A 100 17.50 -4.48 -6.63
N GLY A 101 17.16 -4.28 -5.34
CA GLY A 101 18.21 -4.22 -4.31
C GLY A 101 17.88 -3.77 -2.88
N SER A 102 16.68 -3.25 -2.54
CA SER A 102 16.31 -2.98 -1.12
C SER A 102 14.85 -2.55 -0.91
N CYS A 103 14.33 -2.79 0.29
CA CYS A 103 13.08 -2.20 0.79
C CYS A 103 13.37 -1.04 1.76
N ALA A 104 12.84 0.15 1.49
CA ALA A 104 12.90 1.30 2.39
C ALA A 104 11.55 1.48 3.13
N LYS A 105 11.61 1.71 4.44
CA LYS A 105 10.44 1.94 5.29
C LYS A 105 10.54 3.31 5.93
N PHE A 106 9.44 4.04 5.93
CA PHE A 106 9.38 5.35 6.56
C PHE A 106 8.04 5.48 7.27
N SER A 107 8.10 5.72 8.57
CA SER A 107 6.93 6.07 9.37
C SER A 107 6.85 7.59 9.41
N SER A 108 5.83 8.17 8.78
CA SER A 108 5.55 9.58 8.98
C SER A 108 4.71 9.74 10.24
N SER A 109 5.31 10.19 11.35
CA SER A 109 4.54 10.84 12.40
C SER A 109 4.23 12.25 11.91
N LEU A 110 3.25 12.41 11.03
CA LEU A 110 2.74 13.72 10.64
C LEU A 110 2.02 14.33 11.85
N SER A 111 2.79 14.92 12.77
CA SER A 111 2.29 15.98 13.62
C SER A 111 2.00 17.16 12.70
N ILE A 112 0.77 17.24 12.19
CA ILE A 112 0.26 18.46 11.58
C ILE A 112 0.27 19.49 12.70
N SER A 113 1.34 20.29 12.74
CA SER A 113 1.36 21.50 13.54
C SER A 113 0.27 22.38 12.93
N PRO A 114 -0.73 22.87 13.68
CA PRO A 114 -1.71 23.80 13.13
C PRO A 114 -0.93 25.01 12.62
N GLY A 115 -0.86 25.14 11.29
CA GLY A 115 -0.24 26.26 10.63
C GLY A 115 -0.93 27.54 11.08
N ILE A 116 -0.14 28.43 11.65
CA ILE A 116 -0.50 29.79 12.03
C ILE A 116 -1.21 30.43 10.83
N ALA A 117 -2.50 30.73 11.00
CA ALA A 117 -3.20 31.65 10.11
C ALA A 117 -2.53 33.02 10.27
N LEU A 118 -1.83 33.46 9.23
CA LEU A 118 -1.47 34.86 9.06
C LEU A 118 -2.66 35.54 8.36
N GLU A 119 -3.37 36.38 9.10
CA GLU A 119 -4.03 37.59 8.59
C GLU A 119 -3.47 38.80 9.34
#